data_AF-A0AAD8YXM6-F1
#
_entry.id   AF-A0AAD8YXM6-F1
#
_cell.length_a   1.000
_cell.length_b   1.000
_cell.length_c   1.000
_cell.angle_alpha   90.00
_cell.angle_beta   90.00
_cell.angle_gamma   90.00
#
_symmetry.space_group_name_H-M   'P 1'
#
loop_
_entity.id
_entity.type
_entity.pdbx_description
1 polymer ?
#
loop_
_entity_poly.entity_id
_entity_poly.type
_entity_poly.pdbx_seq_one_letter_code
_entity_poly.pdbx_strand_id
1 'polypeptide(L)' 'MKRRLLLVSNSTLHGGGYLDHCQQQIKDFFGKQVTRILFIPYALHDRDAYTRMARDKLKTLGSVLSLVQLSAA' A
#
# COMPACT_ATOMS: atom_id res chain seq x y z
N MET A 1 -23.17 -7.81 -5.59
CA MET A 1 -22.07 -7.25 -4.77
C MET A 1 -21.20 -6.35 -5.65
N LYS A 2 -21.03 -5.07 -5.31
CA LYS A 2 -20.17 -4.13 -6.06
C LYS A 2 -18.76 -4.16 -5.48
N ARG A 3 -17.74 -4.44 -6.31
CA ARG A 3 -16.34 -4.42 -5.89
C ARG A 3 -15.83 -2.98 -5.80
N ARG A 4 -15.02 -2.69 -4.78
CA ARG A 4 -14.33 -1.40 -4.62
C ARG A 4 -12.85 -1.64 -4.93
N LEU A 5 -12.37 -1.14 -6.07
CA LEU A 5 -11.03 -1.40 -6.58
C LEU A 5 -10.37 -0.08 -6.99
N LEU A 6 -9.10 0.07 -6.62
CA LEU A 6 -8.20 1.10 -7.13
C LEU A 6 -7.04 0.38 -7.83
N LEU A 7 -6.93 0.55 -9.15
CA LEU A 7 -5.86 -0.03 -9.95
C LEU A 7 -4.89 1.08 -10.35
N VAL A 8 -3.61 0.88 -10.07
CA VAL A 8 -2.56 1.87 -10.34
C VAL A 8 -1.59 1.28 -11.36
N SER A 9 -1.33 2.01 -12.44
CA SER A 9 -0.53 1.53 -13.58
C SER A 9 0.94 1.29 -13.24
N ASN A 10 1.51 2.12 -12.37
CA ASN A 10 2.88 1.97 -11.89
C ASN A 10 2.99 2.41 -10.42
N SER A 11 4.09 2.04 -9.77
CA SER A 11 4.33 2.44 -8.37
C SER A 11 5.07 3.77 -8.23
N THR A 12 5.79 4.21 -9.25
CA THR A 12 6.73 5.34 -9.16
C THR A 12 6.72 6.11 -10.47
N LEU A 13 6.45 7.41 -10.39
CA LEU A 13 6.56 8.33 -11.52
C LEU A 13 7.97 8.94 -11.52
N HIS A 14 8.51 9.29 -12.69
CA HIS A 14 9.84 9.90 -12.81
C HIS A 14 9.95 11.15 -11.91
N GLY A 15 11.00 11.21 -11.09
CA GLY A 15 11.24 12.31 -10.14
C GLY A 15 10.44 12.24 -8.83
N GLY A 16 9.62 11.20 -8.61
CA GLY A 16 8.85 11.01 -7.38
C GLY A 16 9.23 9.75 -6.60
N GLY A 17 8.75 9.67 -5.36
CA GLY A 17 8.86 8.48 -4.51
C GLY A 17 7.76 7.45 -4.76
N TYR A 18 7.86 6.34 -4.02
CA TYR A 18 6.91 5.22 -4.07
C TYR A 18 5.49 5.68 -3.73
N LEU A 19 4.55 5.48 -4.67
CA LEU A 19 3.13 5.85 -4.60
C LEU A 19 2.85 7.35 -4.40
N ASP A 20 3.82 8.23 -4.64
CA ASP A 20 3.62 9.68 -4.46
C ASP A 20 2.56 10.23 -5.39
N HIS A 21 2.61 9.87 -6.67
CA HIS A 21 1.71 10.42 -7.69
C HIS A 21 0.24 10.01 -7.51
N CYS A 22 -0.02 8.90 -6.81
CA CYS A 22 -1.37 8.36 -6.58
C CYS A 22 -1.81 8.45 -5.11
N GLN A 23 -1.06 9.19 -4.28
CA GLN A 23 -1.28 9.29 -2.85
C GLN A 23 -2.69 9.82 -2.51
N GLN A 24 -3.18 10.83 -3.21
CA GLN A 24 -4.48 11.42 -2.90
C GLN A 24 -5.61 10.43 -3.21
N GLN A 25 -5.50 9.72 -4.33
CA GLN A 25 -6.45 8.69 -4.75
C GLN A 25 -6.47 7.54 -3.75
N ILE A 26 -5.33 7.15 -3.19
CA ILE A 26 -5.24 6.14 -2.12
C ILE A 26 -5.96 6.64 -0.86
N LYS A 27 -5.71 7.89 -0.44
CA LYS A 27 -6.38 8.49 0.74
C LYS A 27 -7.89 8.54 0.57
N ASP A 28 -8.37 8.99 -0.58
CA ASP A 28 -9.80 9.09 -0.89
C ASP A 28 -10.43 7.70 -0.97
N PHE A 29 -9.72 6.73 -1.54
CA PHE A 29 -10.18 5.35 -1.66
C PHE A 29 -10.32 4.67 -0.31
N PHE A 30 -9.38 4.88 0.62
CA PHE A 30 -9.46 4.34 1.98
C PHE A 30 -10.50 5.09 2.82
N GLY A 31 -10.55 6.42 2.71
CA GLY A 31 -11.36 7.27 3.57
C GLY A 31 -11.02 7.07 5.05
N LYS A 32 -11.93 7.47 5.94
CA LYS A 32 -11.75 7.34 7.40
C LYS A 32 -12.02 5.93 7.95
N GLN A 33 -12.53 5.03 7.12
CA GLN A 33 -13.09 3.75 7.55
C GLN A 33 -12.05 2.61 7.53
N VAL A 34 -11.03 2.71 6.68
CA VAL A 34 -10.00 1.68 6.56
C VAL A 34 -8.89 1.95 7.57
N THR A 35 -8.87 1.14 8.62
CA THR A 35 -7.87 1.23 9.70
C THR A 35 -6.85 0.10 9.66
N ARG A 36 -7.12 -0.97 8.89
CA ARG A 36 -6.25 -2.16 8.77
C ARG A 36 -6.11 -2.54 7.30
N ILE A 37 -4.88 -2.82 6.89
CA ILE A 37 -4.54 -3.17 5.51
C ILE A 37 -3.69 -4.44 5.53
N LEU A 38 -4.11 -5.43 4.75
CA LEU A 38 -3.30 -6.60 4.44
C LEU A 38 -2.43 -6.27 3.20
N PHE A 39 -1.11 -6.42 3.33
CA PHE A 39 -0.17 -6.22 2.23
C PHE A 39 0.35 -7.57 1.72
N ILE A 40 0.45 -7.73 0.41
CA ILE A 40 0.85 -8.97 -0.25
C ILE A 40 2.21 -8.76 -0.94
N PRO A 41 3.35 -9.10 -0.30
CA PRO A 41 4.68 -8.70 -0.76
C PRO A 41 5.31 -9.66 -1.78
N TYR A 42 4.56 -10.56 -2.42
CA TYR A 42 5.13 -11.62 -3.26
C TYR A 42 5.61 -11.17 -4.65
N ALA A 43 5.40 -9.90 -5.01
CA ALA A 43 5.86 -9.37 -6.30
C ALA A 43 7.37 -9.10 -6.32
N LEU A 44 8.03 -8.97 -5.17
CA LEU A 44 9.47 -8.74 -5.05
C LEU A 44 10.14 -9.86 -4.26
N HIS A 45 11.42 -10.11 -4.54
CA HIS A 45 12.22 -11.12 -3.87
C HIS A 45 12.47 -10.78 -2.39
N ASP A 46 12.92 -9.57 -2.10
CA ASP A 46 13.08 -9.08 -0.73
C ASP A 46 11.73 -8.60 -0.17
N ARG A 47 10.98 -9.56 0.37
CA ARG A 47 9.63 -9.35 0.91
C ARG A 47 9.65 -8.45 2.14
N ASP A 48 10.71 -8.49 2.94
CA ASP A 48 10.82 -7.71 4.16
C ASP A 48 11.13 -6.25 3.83
N ALA A 49 12.06 -5.99 2.91
CA ALA A 49 12.30 -4.64 2.41
C ALA A 49 11.05 -4.09 1.72
N TYR A 50 10.35 -4.90 0.91
CA TYR A 50 9.13 -4.45 0.26
C TYR A 50 8.04 -4.10 1.28
N THR A 51 7.87 -4.95 2.29
CA THR A 51 6.94 -4.72 3.40
C THR A 51 7.28 -3.45 4.17
N ARG A 52 8.56 -3.19 4.47
CA ARG A 52 9.01 -1.95 5.12
C ARG A 52 8.68 -0.72 4.27
N MET A 53 9.04 -0.74 2.98
CA MET A 53 8.76 0.37 2.06
C MET A 53 7.26 0.69 1.97
N ALA A 54 6.43 -0.33 1.78
CA ALA A 54 4.97 -0.14 1.72
C ALA A 54 4.42 0.36 3.06
N ARG A 55 4.94 -0.17 4.18
CA ARG A 55 4.52 0.26 5.52
C ARG A 55 4.83 1.73 5.77
N ASP A 56 6.04 2.16 5.47
CA ASP A 56 6.47 3.53 5.73
C ASP A 56 5.70 4.51 4.85
N LYS A 57 5.46 4.17 3.58
CA LYS A 57 4.59 4.99 2.72
C LYS A 57 3.17 5.09 3.26
N LEU A 58 2.52 3.97 3.61
CA LEU A 58 1.13 3.96 4.09
C LEU A 58 0.96 4.67 5.45
N LYS A 59 1.98 4.65 6.32
CA LYS A 59 1.96 5.45 7.56
C LYS A 59 1.82 6.94 7.29
N THR A 60 2.47 7.46 6.25
CA THR A 60 2.33 8.88 5.85
C THR A 60 0.91 9.23 5.37
N LEU A 61 0.10 8.21 5.06
CA LEU A 61 -1.27 8.38 4.55
C LEU A 61 -2.35 8.34 5.64
N GLY A 62 -1.98 8.02 6.90
CA GLY A 62 -2.89 8.06 8.05
C GLY A 62 -3.49 6.71 8.49
N SER A 63 -2.92 5.58 8.05
CA SER A 63 -3.41 4.24 8.46
C SER A 63 -2.46 3.57 9.46
N VAL A 64 -2.97 3.20 10.64
CA VAL A 64 -2.25 2.37 11.61
C VAL A 64 -2.15 0.95 11.05
N LEU A 65 -1.03 0.68 10.38
CA LEU A 65 -0.83 -0.56 9.64
C LEU A 65 -0.51 -1.72 10.60
N SER A 66 -1.55 -2.46 11.00
CA SER A 66 -1.35 -3.86 11.44
C SER A 66 -1.18 -4.72 10.19
N LEU A 67 0.04 -4.77 9.67
CA LEU A 67 0.38 -5.55 8.49
C LEU A 67 0.51 -7.02 8.92
N VAL A 68 -0.49 -7.82 8.58
CA VAL A 68 -0.41 -9.28 8.70
C VAL A 68 0.43 -9.76 7.53
N GLN A 69 1.65 -10.22 7.78
CA GLN A 69 2.39 -10.92 6.73
C GLN A 69 1.77 -12.30 6.57
N LEU A 70 1.40 -12.66 5.34
CA LEU A 70 1.28 -14.06 5.00
C LEU A 70 2.72 -14.60 4.98
N SER A 71 3.13 -15.21 6.10
CA SER A 71 4.26 -16.12 6.10
C SER A 71 3.92 -17.24 5.13
N ALA A 72 4.71 -17.41 4.08
CA ALA A 72 4.72 -18.71 3.43
C ALA A 72 5.16 -19.72 4.50
N ALA A 73 4.44 -20.83 4.62
CA ALA A 73 4.92 -21.99 5.35
C ALA A 73 6.22 -22.50 4.72
#